data_AF-A0A1A6G1F2-F1
#
_entry.id   AF-A0A1A6G1F2-F1
#
_cell.length_a   1.000
_cell.length_b   1.000
_cell.length_c   1.000
_cell.angle_alpha   90.00
_cell.angle_beta   90.00
_cell.angle_gamma   90.00
#
_symmetry.space_group_name_H-M   'P 1'
#
loop_
_entity.id
_entity.type
_entity.pdbx_description
1 polymer ?
#
loop_
_entity_poly.entity_id
_entity_poly.type
_entity_poly.pdbx_seq_one_letter_code
_entity_poly.pdbx_strand_id
1 'polypeptide(L)'
;ARGIVTVTRELDYEVTQAYQLTVNATDQDKTRPLSTLANLAIIITDVQDMDPIFINLPYSTNIYEHSPPGTTVRVITAVDQDKGRPRGIGYTIVSGNTNSIFALDYISGALTLNGLLDRENPLYSHGFILTVKVVDKDENPEGLRSGQKTASKAKSLLPKRNTVRKGKAISYNREAKIPESLIFCITPPGHWPGTANDQQRAKEESTVSP
;
A
#
# COMPACT_ATOMS: atom_id res chain seq x y z
N ALA A 1 36.47 -26.51 -4.63
CA ALA A 1 35.21 -25.79 -4.30
C ALA A 1 34.14 -26.11 -5.36
N ARG A 2 32.84 -26.12 -5.02
CA ARG A 2 31.76 -26.51 -5.97
C ARG A 2 31.18 -25.34 -6.79
N GLY A 3 31.60 -24.10 -6.56
CA GLY A 3 31.14 -22.93 -7.32
C GLY A 3 29.64 -22.62 -7.16
N ILE A 4 29.01 -23.04 -6.06
CA ILE A 4 27.60 -22.81 -5.81
C ILE A 4 27.42 -21.42 -5.20
N VAL A 5 26.57 -20.60 -5.79
CA VAL A 5 26.13 -19.31 -5.24
C VAL A 5 24.85 -19.54 -4.44
N THR A 6 24.83 -19.05 -3.20
CA THR A 6 23.68 -19.13 -2.29
C THR A 6 23.34 -17.75 -1.76
N VAL A 7 22.05 -17.52 -1.51
CA VAL A 7 21.56 -16.32 -0.85
C VAL A 7 21.94 -16.37 0.64
N THR A 8 22.51 -15.27 1.17
CA THR A 8 22.98 -15.18 2.56
C THR A 8 22.16 -14.23 3.42
N ARG A 9 21.31 -13.40 2.79
CA ARG A 9 20.38 -12.45 3.42
C ARG A 9 19.11 -12.37 2.59
N GLU A 10 18.03 -11.90 3.19
CA GLU A 10 16.78 -11.66 2.47
C GLU A 10 17.00 -10.69 1.30
N LEU A 11 16.27 -10.94 0.22
CA LEU A 11 16.29 -10.11 -0.99
C LEU A 11 15.03 -9.27 -0.98
N ASP A 12 15.17 -8.03 -1.39
CA ASP A 12 14.12 -7.01 -1.34
C ASP A 12 14.21 -6.22 -2.65
N TYR A 13 13.15 -6.31 -3.47
CA TYR A 13 13.10 -5.67 -4.79
C TYR A 13 13.00 -4.15 -4.67
N GLU A 14 12.25 -3.68 -3.67
CA GLU A 14 12.02 -2.28 -3.34
C GLU A 14 13.34 -1.60 -2.94
N VAL A 15 14.30 -2.36 -2.40
CA VAL A 15 15.65 -1.87 -2.04
C VAL A 15 16.69 -2.12 -3.13
N THR A 16 16.77 -3.31 -3.72
CA THR A 16 17.81 -3.64 -4.71
C THR A 16 17.30 -4.60 -5.79
N GLN A 17 17.23 -4.08 -7.02
CA GLN A 17 16.65 -4.79 -8.16
C GLN A 17 17.67 -5.66 -8.93
N ALA A 18 18.97 -5.41 -8.76
CA ALA A 18 20.00 -6.17 -9.46
C ALA A 18 21.35 -6.15 -8.72
N TYR A 19 22.12 -7.22 -8.92
CA TYR A 19 23.51 -7.34 -8.46
C TYR A 19 24.43 -7.65 -9.63
N GLN A 20 25.62 -7.05 -9.61
CA GLN A 20 26.72 -7.37 -10.52
C GLN A 20 27.87 -7.91 -9.67
N LEU A 21 28.14 -9.21 -9.80
CA LEU A 21 29.20 -9.89 -9.06
C LEU A 21 30.36 -10.23 -9.98
N THR A 22 31.58 -10.05 -9.51
CA THR A 22 32.78 -10.56 -10.18
C THR A 22 33.24 -11.83 -9.49
N VAL A 23 33.13 -12.95 -10.19
CA VAL A 23 33.57 -14.26 -9.70
C VAL A 23 35.03 -14.45 -10.11
N ASN A 24 35.90 -14.68 -9.12
CA ASN A 24 37.29 -15.04 -9.35
C ASN A 24 37.49 -16.55 -9.19
N ALA A 25 38.08 -17.18 -10.20
CA ALA A 25 38.53 -18.56 -10.14
C ALA A 25 40.06 -18.58 -10.21
N THR A 26 40.70 -19.00 -9.12
CA THR A 26 42.16 -19.13 -9.00
C THR A 26 42.53 -20.60 -8.82
N ASP A 27 43.62 -21.04 -9.46
CA ASP A 27 44.21 -22.34 -9.15
C ASP A 27 44.83 -22.36 -7.73
N GLN A 28 45.44 -23.48 -7.36
CA GLN A 28 46.06 -23.65 -6.03
C GLN A 28 47.59 -23.71 -6.10
N ASP A 29 48.21 -23.23 -7.19
CA ASP A 29 49.66 -23.17 -7.26
C ASP A 29 50.21 -22.24 -6.16
N LYS A 30 51.17 -22.74 -5.38
CA LYS A 30 51.74 -22.02 -4.22
C LYS A 30 52.73 -20.93 -4.61
N THR A 31 53.22 -20.96 -5.85
CA THR A 31 54.34 -20.16 -6.33
C THR A 31 53.95 -19.18 -7.42
N ARG A 32 53.07 -19.58 -8.35
CA ARG A 32 52.56 -18.73 -9.43
C ARG A 32 51.10 -19.06 -9.75
N PRO A 33 50.16 -18.68 -8.87
CA PRO A 33 48.75 -18.95 -9.11
C PRO A 33 48.21 -18.17 -10.30
N LEU A 34 47.43 -18.83 -11.16
CA LEU A 34 46.69 -18.19 -12.24
C LEU A 34 45.24 -17.99 -11.85
N SER A 35 44.65 -16.88 -12.30
CA SER A 35 43.26 -16.55 -12.03
C SER A 35 42.52 -16.01 -13.24
N THR A 36 41.21 -16.26 -13.30
CA THR A 36 40.31 -15.67 -14.29
C THR A 36 39.08 -15.06 -13.61
N LEU A 37 38.56 -13.99 -14.19
CA LEU A 37 37.38 -13.28 -13.71
C LEU A 37 36.19 -13.52 -14.64
N ALA A 38 35.01 -13.67 -14.07
CA ALA A 38 33.75 -13.73 -14.79
C ALA A 38 32.71 -12.81 -14.14
N ASN A 39 31.95 -12.07 -14.95
CA ASN A 39 30.84 -11.27 -14.46
C ASN A 39 29.57 -12.12 -14.34
N LEU A 40 28.86 -11.96 -13.22
CA LEU A 40 27.58 -12.59 -12.94
C LEU A 40 26.55 -11.50 -12.63
N ALA A 41 25.65 -11.27 -13.58
CA ALA A 41 24.50 -10.40 -13.42
C ALA A 41 23.33 -11.18 -12.79
N ILE A 42 22.79 -10.67 -11.70
CA ILE A 42 21.61 -11.21 -11.01
C ILE A 42 20.52 -10.14 -11.07
N ILE A 43 19.36 -10.50 -11.61
CA ILE A 43 18.18 -9.62 -11.68
C ILE A 43 17.13 -10.16 -10.72
N ILE A 44 16.66 -9.32 -9.81
CA ILE A 44 15.60 -9.65 -8.86
C ILE A 44 14.26 -9.46 -9.56
N THR A 45 13.35 -10.42 -9.39
CA THR A 45 11.99 -10.34 -9.89
C THR A 45 11.09 -9.90 -8.76
N ASP A 46 10.33 -8.84 -9.02
CA ASP A 46 9.37 -8.29 -8.09
C ASP A 46 8.28 -9.29 -7.66
N VAL A 47 7.82 -9.17 -6.43
CA VAL A 47 6.69 -9.90 -5.85
C VAL A 47 5.71 -8.89 -5.25
N GLN A 48 4.49 -9.31 -4.94
CA GLN A 48 3.48 -8.40 -4.38
C GLN A 48 3.50 -8.54 -2.87
N ASP A 49 4.34 -7.75 -2.22
CA ASP A 49 4.58 -7.80 -0.77
C ASP A 49 4.54 -6.43 -0.08
N MET A 50 4.22 -5.37 -0.82
CA MET A 50 3.88 -4.08 -0.25
C MET A 50 2.37 -3.86 -0.15
N ASP A 51 1.94 -3.28 0.97
CA ASP A 51 0.56 -2.84 1.15
C ASP A 51 0.37 -1.41 0.59
N PRO A 52 -0.82 -1.07 0.08
CA PRO A 52 -1.13 0.29 -0.34
C PRO A 52 -1.06 1.28 0.83
N ILE A 53 -0.50 2.45 0.57
CA ILE A 53 -0.43 3.54 1.55
C ILE A 53 -1.30 4.72 1.14
N PHE A 54 -1.97 5.34 2.10
CA PHE A 54 -2.65 6.61 1.87
C PHE A 54 -1.65 7.76 1.68
N ILE A 55 -1.97 8.68 0.77
CA ILE A 55 -1.18 9.88 0.50
C ILE A 55 -2.06 11.13 0.58
N ASN A 56 -1.45 12.30 0.77
CA ASN A 56 -2.16 13.57 1.00
C ASN A 56 -2.93 13.63 2.34
N LEU A 57 -2.42 12.92 3.34
CA LEU A 57 -2.88 13.02 4.72
C LEU A 57 -2.55 14.41 5.31
N PRO A 58 -3.37 14.91 6.26
CA PRO A 58 -4.62 14.32 6.75
C PRO A 58 -5.81 14.59 5.81
N TYR A 59 -6.84 13.76 5.87
CA TYR A 59 -8.08 13.94 5.09
C TYR A 59 -9.17 14.72 5.82
N SER A 60 -8.85 15.40 6.92
CA SER A 60 -9.84 16.19 7.65
C SER A 60 -10.42 17.28 6.74
N THR A 61 -11.73 17.39 6.71
CA THR A 61 -12.39 18.39 5.86
C THR A 61 -13.72 18.86 6.44
N ASN A 62 -14.09 20.07 6.03
CA ASN A 62 -15.33 20.71 6.41
C ASN A 62 -16.32 20.62 5.28
N ILE A 63 -17.57 20.30 5.60
CA ILE A 63 -18.66 20.28 4.63
C ILE A 63 -19.82 21.15 5.09
N TYR A 64 -20.45 21.79 4.13
CA TYR A 64 -21.58 22.66 4.39
C TYR A 64 -22.86 21.85 4.62
N GLU A 65 -23.65 22.22 5.62
CA GLU A 65 -24.82 21.44 6.04
C GLU A 65 -25.96 21.37 5.01
N HIS A 66 -26.11 22.32 4.09
CA HIS A 66 -27.09 22.19 2.98
C HIS A 66 -26.44 21.82 1.65
N SER A 67 -25.28 21.17 1.67
CA SER A 67 -24.68 20.64 0.45
C SER A 67 -25.61 19.60 -0.17
N PRO A 68 -25.94 19.69 -1.48
CA PRO A 68 -26.84 18.74 -2.11
C PRO A 68 -26.19 17.35 -2.23
N PRO A 69 -26.99 16.27 -2.27
CA PRO A 69 -26.50 14.94 -2.61
C PRO A 69 -25.76 14.96 -3.95
N GLY A 70 -24.68 14.19 -4.06
CA GLY A 70 -23.74 14.20 -5.17
C GLY A 70 -22.57 15.18 -5.01
N THR A 71 -22.59 16.05 -3.99
CA THR A 71 -21.44 16.93 -3.71
C THR A 71 -20.21 16.10 -3.34
N THR A 72 -19.10 16.31 -4.06
CA THR A 72 -17.80 15.73 -3.71
C THR A 72 -17.24 16.41 -2.46
N VAL A 73 -17.05 15.62 -1.41
CA VAL A 73 -16.51 16.05 -0.11
C VAL A 73 -14.98 16.08 -0.18
N ARG A 74 -14.39 14.98 -0.65
CA ARG A 74 -12.93 14.80 -0.74
C ARG A 74 -12.61 13.69 -1.74
N VAL A 75 -11.40 13.72 -2.29
CA VAL A 75 -10.83 12.56 -3.00
C VAL A 75 -9.78 11.93 -2.10
N ILE A 76 -9.99 10.65 -1.79
CA ILE A 76 -9.07 9.81 -1.04
C ILE A 76 -8.10 9.18 -2.03
N THR A 77 -6.82 9.12 -1.70
CA THR A 77 -5.80 8.61 -2.62
C THR A 77 -4.83 7.71 -1.90
N ALA A 78 -4.64 6.51 -2.43
CA ALA A 78 -3.60 5.60 -2.00
C ALA A 78 -2.78 5.12 -3.20
N VAL A 79 -1.57 4.66 -2.90
CA VAL A 79 -0.63 4.13 -3.89
C VAL A 79 -0.13 2.77 -3.44
N ASP A 80 -0.07 1.82 -4.38
CA ASP A 80 0.69 0.60 -4.20
C ASP A 80 2.19 0.95 -4.20
N GLN A 81 2.93 0.38 -3.25
CA GLN A 81 4.37 0.63 -3.13
C GLN A 81 5.23 -0.43 -3.84
N ASP A 82 4.62 -1.49 -4.38
CA ASP A 82 5.29 -2.49 -5.23
C ASP A 82 5.88 -1.78 -6.47
N LYS A 83 7.21 -1.69 -6.57
CA LYS A 83 7.86 -0.84 -7.59
C LYS A 83 7.85 -1.44 -8.99
N GLY A 84 7.83 -2.76 -9.10
CA GLY A 84 7.95 -3.47 -10.38
C GLY A 84 6.60 -3.71 -11.03
N ARG A 85 5.56 -3.98 -10.23
CA ARG A 85 4.18 -4.20 -10.69
C ARG A 85 3.17 -3.58 -9.72
N PRO A 86 2.98 -2.25 -9.74
CA PRO A 86 1.94 -1.62 -8.94
C PRO A 86 0.54 -2.03 -9.43
N ARG A 87 -0.37 -2.27 -8.49
CA ARG A 87 -1.76 -2.64 -8.71
C ARG A 87 -2.70 -1.44 -8.63
N GLY A 88 -3.90 -1.62 -9.18
CA GLY A 88 -4.98 -0.66 -8.99
C GLY A 88 -5.50 -0.70 -7.56
N ILE A 89 -5.88 0.45 -7.01
CA ILE A 89 -6.40 0.56 -5.63
C ILE A 89 -7.92 0.61 -5.59
N GLY A 90 -8.53 -0.18 -4.71
CA GLY A 90 -9.95 -0.20 -4.37
C GLY A 90 -10.21 0.51 -3.04
N TYR A 91 -11.27 1.31 -2.96
CA TYR A 91 -11.59 2.13 -1.78
C TYR A 91 -12.93 1.73 -1.17
N THR A 92 -13.01 1.57 0.15
CA THR A 92 -14.24 1.20 0.86
C THR A 92 -14.37 1.90 2.20
N ILE A 93 -15.59 2.33 2.57
CA ILE A 93 -15.88 2.81 3.93
C ILE A 93 -16.18 1.58 4.79
N VAL A 94 -15.52 1.46 5.94
CA VAL A 94 -15.68 0.31 6.85
C VAL A 94 -16.42 0.65 8.14
N SER A 95 -16.45 1.92 8.56
CA SER A 95 -17.23 2.38 9.72
C SER A 95 -17.48 3.88 9.70
N GLY A 96 -18.38 4.35 10.58
CA GLY A 96 -18.66 5.78 10.80
C GLY A 96 -19.67 6.43 9.86
N ASN A 97 -20.16 5.70 8.87
CA ASN A 97 -21.09 6.22 7.87
C ASN A 97 -22.56 6.09 8.34
N THR A 98 -22.92 6.86 9.36
CA THR A 98 -24.28 6.89 9.91
C THR A 98 -25.30 7.18 8.81
N ASN A 99 -26.35 6.36 8.75
CA ASN A 99 -27.42 6.43 7.74
C ASN A 99 -26.94 6.36 6.27
N SER A 100 -25.71 5.88 6.02
CA SER A 100 -25.13 5.81 4.68
C SER A 100 -25.17 7.15 3.92
N ILE A 101 -24.94 8.24 4.64
CA ILE A 101 -24.99 9.60 4.12
C ILE A 101 -23.79 9.94 3.22
N PHE A 102 -22.72 9.15 3.26
CA PHE A 102 -21.60 9.24 2.33
C PHE A 102 -21.54 8.03 1.42
N ALA A 103 -21.10 8.25 0.18
CA ALA A 103 -20.71 7.22 -0.76
C ALA A 103 -19.23 7.40 -1.13
N LEU A 104 -18.49 6.31 -1.26
CA LEU A 104 -17.09 6.32 -1.69
C LEU A 104 -16.96 5.51 -2.96
N ASP A 105 -16.54 6.16 -4.04
CA ASP A 105 -16.33 5.48 -5.31
C ASP A 105 -15.13 4.52 -5.22
N TYR A 106 -15.38 3.26 -5.58
CA TYR A 106 -14.41 2.17 -5.42
C TYR A 106 -13.14 2.37 -6.25
N ILE A 107 -13.19 3.16 -7.33
CA ILE A 107 -12.08 3.30 -8.27
C ILE A 107 -11.35 4.63 -8.11
N SER A 108 -12.10 5.72 -8.10
CA SER A 108 -11.57 7.09 -8.07
C SER A 108 -11.26 7.57 -6.65
N GLY A 109 -11.79 6.91 -5.61
CA GLY A 109 -11.66 7.37 -4.24
C GLY A 109 -12.45 8.66 -3.95
N ALA A 110 -13.36 9.07 -4.83
CA ALA A 110 -14.22 10.22 -4.62
C ALA A 110 -15.25 9.90 -3.51
N LEU A 111 -15.16 10.62 -2.39
CA LEU A 111 -16.14 10.61 -1.33
C LEU A 111 -17.20 11.68 -1.63
N THR A 112 -18.45 11.27 -1.77
CA THR A 112 -19.58 12.14 -2.09
C THR A 112 -20.67 12.05 -1.03
N LEU A 113 -21.50 13.09 -0.94
CA LEU A 113 -22.74 13.03 -0.19
C LEU A 113 -23.78 12.19 -0.93
N ASN A 114 -24.46 11.32 -0.20
CA ASN A 114 -25.58 10.51 -0.67
C ASN A 114 -26.92 10.97 -0.07
N GLY A 115 -26.88 11.67 1.07
CA GLY A 115 -28.06 12.23 1.73
C GLY A 115 -27.91 13.72 2.05
N LEU A 116 -28.95 14.29 2.66
CA LEU A 116 -28.95 15.67 3.14
C LEU A 116 -28.27 15.73 4.52
N LEU A 117 -27.37 16.69 4.67
CA LEU A 117 -26.86 17.06 5.97
C LEU A 117 -27.85 18.01 6.65
N ASP A 118 -27.91 17.91 7.97
CA ASP A 118 -28.76 18.75 8.83
C ASP A 118 -28.02 18.83 10.16
N ARG A 119 -27.38 19.97 10.44
CA ARG A 119 -26.52 20.09 11.63
C ARG A 119 -27.35 20.11 12.91
N GLU A 120 -28.62 20.49 12.83
CA GLU A 120 -29.55 20.46 13.96
C GLU A 120 -29.95 19.03 14.33
N ASN A 121 -29.71 18.04 13.46
CA ASN A 121 -29.87 16.64 13.78
C ASN A 121 -28.77 16.18 14.76
N PRO A 122 -29.11 15.69 15.97
CA PRO A 122 -28.12 15.25 16.96
C PRO A 122 -27.15 14.16 16.47
N LEU A 123 -27.55 13.38 15.45
CA LEU A 123 -26.70 12.35 14.84
C LEU A 123 -25.60 12.94 13.95
N TYR A 124 -25.79 14.16 13.43
CA TYR A 124 -24.88 14.80 12.48
C TYR A 124 -24.18 16.01 13.10
N SER A 125 -24.74 16.61 14.17
CA SER A 125 -24.28 17.85 14.79
C SER A 125 -22.81 17.83 15.25
N HIS A 126 -22.28 16.64 15.55
CA HIS A 126 -20.90 16.42 16.00
C HIS A 126 -19.93 16.07 14.85
N GLY A 127 -20.42 16.06 13.60
CA GLY A 127 -19.65 15.62 12.44
C GLY A 127 -19.58 14.09 12.32
N PHE A 128 -18.62 13.62 11.54
CA PHE A 128 -18.44 12.21 11.24
C PHE A 128 -16.98 11.80 11.37
N ILE A 129 -16.75 10.58 11.83
CA ILE A 129 -15.44 9.94 11.78
C ILE A 129 -15.59 8.70 10.92
N LEU A 130 -15.24 8.79 9.64
CA LEU A 130 -15.30 7.65 8.72
C LEU A 130 -13.99 6.89 8.78
N THR A 131 -14.06 5.57 8.91
CA THR A 131 -12.87 4.73 8.67
C THR A 131 -12.93 4.20 7.25
N VAL A 132 -11.87 4.41 6.49
CA VAL A 132 -11.74 3.96 5.10
C VAL A 132 -10.61 2.96 4.99
N LYS A 133 -10.79 2.01 4.08
CA LYS A 133 -9.87 0.93 3.81
C LYS A 133 -9.57 0.87 2.32
N VAL A 134 -8.30 0.69 2.02
CA VAL A 134 -7.79 0.47 0.66
C VAL A 134 -7.36 -0.97 0.48
N VAL A 135 -7.52 -1.49 -0.73
CA VAL A 135 -7.13 -2.84 -1.12
C VAL A 135 -6.58 -2.85 -2.53
N ASP A 136 -5.72 -3.81 -2.83
CA ASP A 136 -5.32 -4.07 -4.20
C ASP A 136 -6.46 -4.72 -4.98
N LYS A 137 -6.77 -4.19 -6.16
CA LYS A 137 -7.88 -4.65 -7.00
C LYS A 137 -7.67 -6.02 -7.63
N ASP A 138 -6.43 -6.47 -7.72
CA ASP A 138 -6.09 -7.71 -8.43
C ASP A 138 -6.10 -8.94 -7.50
N GLU A 139 -6.41 -8.79 -6.20
CA GLU A 139 -6.83 -9.92 -5.37
C GLU A 139 -8.29 -10.28 -5.66
N ASN A 140 -8.48 -11.25 -6.55
CA ASN A 140 -9.75 -11.93 -6.76
C ASN A 140 -10.43 -12.30 -5.41
N PRO A 141 -11.67 -11.86 -5.12
CA PRO A 141 -12.34 -12.17 -3.85
C PRO A 141 -12.70 -13.66 -3.66
N GLU A 142 -12.48 -14.54 -4.65
CA GLU A 142 -12.72 -15.99 -4.54
C GLU A 142 -11.45 -16.85 -4.31
N GLY A 143 -10.43 -16.33 -3.64
CA GLY A 143 -9.14 -17.01 -3.46
C GLY A 143 -8.95 -17.86 -2.20
N LEU A 144 -9.88 -17.86 -1.23
CA LEU A 144 -9.76 -18.71 -0.03
C LEU A 144 -10.33 -20.12 -0.27
N ARG A 145 -9.94 -20.78 -1.36
CA ARG A 145 -10.18 -22.21 -1.52
C ARG A 145 -9.18 -22.82 -2.50
N SER A 146 -8.51 -23.86 -2.00
CA SER A 146 -7.49 -24.69 -2.66
C SER A 146 -6.07 -24.13 -2.62
N GLY A 147 -5.24 -24.75 -1.79
CA GLY A 147 -3.82 -24.48 -1.74
C GLY A 147 -3.15 -24.75 -3.09
N GLN A 148 -2.56 -23.72 -3.67
CA GLN A 148 -1.58 -23.85 -4.74
C GLN A 148 -0.41 -22.91 -4.48
N LYS A 149 0.71 -23.54 -4.09
CA LYS A 149 2.02 -22.91 -3.94
C LYS A 149 2.50 -22.41 -5.31
N THR A 150 2.52 -21.12 -5.55
CA THR A 150 3.16 -20.52 -6.73
C THR A 150 4.63 -20.23 -6.42
N ALA A 151 5.51 -21.16 -6.83
CA ALA A 151 6.95 -20.99 -6.71
C ALA A 151 7.48 -20.17 -7.89
N SER A 152 7.70 -18.87 -7.69
CA SER A 152 8.32 -17.97 -8.68
C SER A 152 9.63 -18.57 -9.21
N LYS A 153 9.76 -18.65 -10.53
CA LYS A 153 10.80 -19.37 -11.25
C LYS A 153 11.71 -18.34 -11.90
N ALA A 154 12.88 -18.09 -11.32
CA ALA A 154 13.93 -17.32 -11.97
C ALA A 154 14.34 -18.03 -13.28
N LYS A 155 14.18 -17.34 -14.40
CA LYS A 155 14.56 -17.82 -15.74
C LYS A 155 16.04 -17.46 -15.95
N SER A 156 16.92 -18.42 -15.75
CA SER A 156 18.35 -18.31 -16.07
C SER A 156 18.55 -18.53 -17.57
N LEU A 157 19.15 -17.55 -18.26
CA LEU A 157 19.66 -17.69 -19.63
C LEU A 157 21.19 -17.78 -19.59
N LEU A 158 21.73 -18.96 -19.24
CA LEU A 158 23.14 -19.34 -19.45
C LEU A 158 23.23 -20.88 -19.67
N PRO A 159 24.28 -21.39 -20.34
CA PRO A 159 24.29 -22.73 -20.93
C PRO A 159 24.34 -23.86 -19.90
N LYS A 160 23.80 -25.01 -20.33
CA LYS A 160 23.53 -26.24 -19.56
C LYS A 160 24.70 -26.71 -18.67
N ARG A 161 24.56 -26.54 -17.35
CA ARG A 161 24.85 -27.52 -16.27
C ARG A 161 25.10 -26.78 -14.95
N ASN A 162 24.08 -26.71 -14.10
CA ASN A 162 24.16 -26.95 -12.64
C ASN A 162 22.80 -26.69 -11.99
N THR A 163 22.29 -27.72 -11.32
CA THR A 163 20.96 -27.75 -10.70
C THR A 163 20.96 -26.92 -9.42
N VAL A 164 20.27 -25.78 -9.42
CA VAL A 164 20.03 -24.98 -8.20
C VAL A 164 18.78 -25.52 -7.49
N ARG A 165 18.94 -26.01 -6.26
CA ARG A 165 17.82 -26.39 -5.38
C ARG A 165 17.13 -25.10 -4.91
N LYS A 166 15.84 -24.96 -5.21
CA LYS A 166 15.01 -23.83 -4.77
C LYS A 166 14.98 -23.77 -3.23
N GLY A 167 15.45 -22.67 -2.66
CA GLY A 167 15.23 -22.31 -1.26
C GLY A 167 13.75 -22.06 -0.99
N LYS A 168 13.33 -22.38 0.24
CA LYS A 168 11.96 -22.38 0.75
C LYS A 168 11.46 -20.93 0.87
N ALA A 169 10.33 -20.61 0.26
CA ALA A 169 9.67 -19.32 0.43
C ALA A 169 9.28 -19.14 1.91
N ILE A 170 9.67 -18.02 2.49
CA ILE A 170 9.27 -17.59 3.83
C ILE A 170 7.83 -17.08 3.71
N SER A 171 6.94 -17.64 4.51
CA SER A 171 5.53 -17.26 4.59
C SER A 171 5.41 -16.14 5.60
N TYR A 172 5.14 -14.92 5.16
CA TYR A 172 4.71 -13.86 6.06
C TYR A 172 3.22 -14.05 6.38
N ASN A 173 2.89 -14.09 7.67
CA ASN A 173 1.52 -14.03 8.19
C ASN A 173 0.91 -12.69 7.75
N ARG A 174 -0.09 -12.70 6.87
CA ARG A 174 -0.76 -11.48 6.42
C ARG A 174 -1.92 -11.12 7.34
N GLU A 175 -1.66 -10.17 8.24
CA GLU A 175 -2.69 -9.39 8.92
C GLU A 175 -2.16 -7.98 9.19
N ALA A 176 -2.37 -7.06 8.25
CA ALA A 176 -2.39 -5.61 8.50
C ALA A 176 -3.03 -4.86 7.31
N LYS A 177 -4.36 -4.95 7.20
CA LYS A 177 -5.17 -4.19 6.23
C LYS A 177 -5.40 -2.80 6.81
N ILE A 178 -4.43 -1.88 6.68
CA ILE A 178 -4.35 -0.60 7.41
C ILE A 178 -5.64 0.23 7.21
N PRO A 179 -6.52 0.32 8.22
CA PRO A 179 -7.68 1.20 8.18
C PRO A 179 -7.23 2.62 8.59
N GLU A 180 -7.55 3.62 7.78
CA GLU A 180 -7.30 5.02 8.13
C GLU A 180 -8.61 5.73 8.51
N SER A 181 -8.54 6.59 9.52
CA SER A 181 -9.69 7.37 9.99
C SER A 181 -9.68 8.77 9.38
N LEU A 182 -10.80 9.15 8.78
CA LEU A 182 -11.08 10.46 8.22
C LEU A 182 -12.07 11.18 9.14
N ILE A 183 -11.72 12.39 9.56
CA ILE A 183 -12.54 13.21 10.44
C ILE A 183 -13.22 14.30 9.61
N PHE A 184 -14.52 14.45 9.74
CA PHE A 184 -15.32 15.46 9.04
C PHE A 184 -16.02 16.32 10.06
N CYS A 185 -15.90 17.64 9.91
CA CYS A 185 -16.68 18.59 10.69
C CYS A 185 -17.73 19.25 9.77
N ILE A 186 -18.94 19.43 10.27
CA ILE A 186 -20.00 20.14 9.52
C ILE A 186 -19.92 21.62 9.86
N THR A 187 -19.80 22.47 8.84
CA THR A 187 -19.75 23.92 8.99
C THR A 187 -21.08 24.58 8.61
N PRO A 188 -21.55 25.58 9.37
CA PRO A 188 -22.81 26.27 9.11
C PRO A 188 -22.74 27.26 7.94
N PRO A 189 -23.89 27.75 7.45
CA PRO A 189 -23.99 28.81 6.48
C PRO A 189 -23.25 30.09 6.84
N GLY A 190 -22.39 30.58 5.93
CA GLY A 190 -21.77 31.91 6.04
C GLY A 190 -20.45 31.97 6.82
N HIS A 191 -19.89 30.85 7.26
CA HIS A 191 -18.51 30.77 7.75
C HIS A 191 -17.60 30.13 6.69
N TRP A 192 -16.71 30.93 6.11
CA TRP A 192 -15.62 30.42 5.26
C TRP A 192 -14.58 29.71 6.15
N PRO A 193 -14.05 28.53 5.79
CA PRO A 193 -12.88 27.96 6.44
C PRO A 193 -11.64 28.70 5.89
N GLY A 194 -11.52 29.97 6.25
CA GLY A 194 -10.52 30.86 5.69
C GLY A 194 -9.26 31.00 6.53
N THR A 195 -9.20 30.42 7.73
CA THR A 195 -8.04 30.63 8.61
C THR A 195 -7.40 29.31 9.03
N ALA A 196 -6.06 29.28 9.00
CA ALA A 196 -5.25 28.17 9.47
C ALA A 196 -5.55 27.78 10.93
N ASN A 197 -6.13 28.69 11.72
CA ASN A 197 -6.58 28.45 13.08
C ASN A 197 -7.77 27.47 13.17
N ASP A 198 -8.68 27.45 12.19
CA ASP A 198 -9.85 26.56 12.23
C ASP A 198 -9.45 25.10 11.97
N GLN A 199 -8.43 24.87 11.13
CA GLN A 199 -7.84 23.54 10.94
C GLN A 199 -7.04 23.08 12.16
N GLN A 200 -6.41 24.02 12.88
CA GLN A 200 -5.68 23.73 14.11
C GLN A 200 -6.64 23.35 15.27
N ARG A 201 -7.78 24.03 15.37
CA ARG A 201 -8.82 23.76 16.38
C ARG A 201 -9.47 22.39 16.21
N ALA A 202 -9.76 21.98 14.97
CA ALA A 202 -10.24 20.63 14.67
C ALA A 202 -9.21 19.54 15.01
N LYS A 203 -7.91 19.86 14.91
CA LYS A 203 -6.81 18.97 15.30
C LYS A 203 -6.69 18.85 16.83
N GLU A 204 -6.93 19.93 17.58
CA GLU A 204 -6.89 19.93 19.04
C GLU A 204 -8.12 19.24 19.67
N GLU A 205 -9.31 19.42 19.11
CA GLU A 205 -10.51 18.66 19.52
C GLU A 205 -10.37 17.15 19.24
N SER A 206 -9.54 16.74 18.27
CA SER A 206 -9.26 15.33 17.99
C SER A 206 -8.31 14.65 18.99
N THR A 207 -7.57 15.42 19.80
CA THR A 207 -6.64 14.91 20.83
C THR A 207 -7.26 14.83 22.24
N VAL A 208 -8.47 15.34 22.42
CA VAL A 208 -9.17 15.40 23.71
C VAL A 208 -10.48 14.64 23.62
N SER A 209 -10.41 13.31 23.50
CA SER A 209 -11.49 12.41 23.94
C SER A 209 -10.87 11.05 24.26
N PRO A 210 -11.06 10.50 25.48
CA PRO A 210 -10.52 9.20 25.90
C PRO A 210 -11.22 8.02 25.23
#